data_AF-A0A960WMR4-F1
#
_entry.id   AF-A0A960WMR4-F1
#
_cell.length_a   1.000
_cell.length_b   1.000
_cell.length_c   1.000
_cell.angle_alpha   90.00
_cell.angle_beta   90.00
_cell.angle_gamma   90.00
#
_symmetry.space_group_name_H-M   'P 1'
#
loop_
_entity.id
_entity.type
_entity.pdbx_description
1 polymer ?
#
loop_
_entity_poly.entity_id
_entity_poly.type
_entity_poly.pdbx_seq_one_letter_code
_entity_poly.pdbx_strand_id
1 'polypeptide(L)'
;MGRLATVVTRIFEERLPGSFECVVPSEDDQAFLRIAAANADFGEIELYDDGVEVTIVFGRFTHSHYNCYEDLPPEEKEARIAEEVFSVVNDTLHDRIEFWGSHQGSGGYRPVGEGARSLWGRLSGRFGQGASRTFYRWSGATRKGPGD
;
A
#
# COMPACT_ATOMS: atom_id res chain seq x y z
N MET A 1 0.92 -13.87 16.64
CA MET A 1 1.54 -13.10 15.56
C MET A 1 2.39 -14.04 14.74
N GLY A 2 2.24 -14.04 13.41
CA GLY A 2 2.98 -14.93 12.51
C GLY A 2 4.45 -14.52 12.37
N ARG A 3 5.23 -15.38 11.69
CA ARG A 3 6.66 -15.13 11.48
C ARG A 3 6.88 -13.93 10.55
N LEU A 4 6.11 -13.82 9.46
CA LEU A 4 6.16 -12.68 8.56
C LEU A 4 5.81 -11.38 9.29
N ALA A 5 4.72 -11.35 10.05
CA ALA A 5 4.36 -10.20 10.88
C ALA A 5 5.50 -9.77 11.81
N THR A 6 6.21 -10.73 12.42
CA THR A 6 7.36 -10.43 13.30
C THR A 6 8.50 -9.75 12.54
N VAL A 7 8.86 -10.25 11.36
CA VAL A 7 9.94 -9.68 10.54
C VAL A 7 9.57 -8.30 10.02
N VAL A 8 8.33 -8.12 9.54
CA VAL A 8 7.80 -6.83 9.07
C VAL A 8 7.80 -5.81 10.20
N THR A 9 7.20 -6.14 11.34
CA THR A 9 7.14 -5.24 12.50
C THR A 9 8.52 -4.78 12.91
N ARG A 10 9.52 -5.68 12.94
CA ARG A 10 10.89 -5.33 13.27
C ARG A 10 11.48 -4.28 12.31
N ILE A 11 11.30 -4.43 11.00
CA ILE A 11 11.79 -3.44 10.03
C ILE A 11 11.12 -2.08 10.28
N PHE A 12 9.82 -2.07 10.57
CA PHE A 12 9.09 -0.85 10.87
C PHE A 12 9.56 -0.20 12.17
N GLU A 13 9.78 -0.97 13.24
CA GLU A 13 10.35 -0.48 14.50
C GLU A 13 11.73 0.17 14.29
N GLU A 14 12.58 -0.46 13.48
CA GLU A 14 13.93 0.02 13.21
C GLU A 14 13.96 1.30 12.34
N ARG A 15 13.03 1.44 11.39
CA ARG A 15 13.12 2.47 10.33
C ARG A 15 12.03 3.54 10.36
N LEU A 16 10.90 3.27 10.99
CA LEU A 16 9.77 4.20 11.16
C LEU A 16 9.26 4.21 12.62
N PRO A 17 10.15 4.41 13.62
CA PRO A 17 9.76 4.32 15.02
C PRO A 17 8.65 5.33 15.37
N GLY A 18 7.62 4.84 16.06
CA GLY A 18 6.50 5.67 16.53
C GLY A 18 5.53 6.13 15.45
N SER A 19 5.65 5.64 14.21
CA SER A 19 4.74 5.99 13.11
C SER A 19 3.63 4.95 12.87
N PHE A 20 3.55 3.92 13.70
CA PHE A 20 2.60 2.82 13.57
C PHE A 20 2.22 2.25 14.95
N GLU A 21 1.15 1.47 14.97
CA GLU A 21 0.69 0.71 16.11
C GLU A 21 0.76 -0.78 15.77
N CYS A 22 1.37 -1.57 16.65
CA CYS A 22 1.25 -3.03 16.61
C CYS A 22 -0.08 -3.43 17.23
N VAL A 23 -0.86 -4.20 16.48
CA VAL A 23 -2.18 -4.68 16.93
C VAL A 23 -2.08 -6.17 17.22
N VAL A 24 -2.80 -6.63 18.25
CA VAL A 24 -2.96 -8.06 18.52
C VAL A 24 -4.14 -8.57 17.69
N PRO A 25 -3.92 -9.47 16.71
CA PRO A 25 -5.02 -10.02 15.90
C PRO A 25 -6.07 -10.72 16.77
N SER A 26 -7.34 -10.58 16.38
CA SER A 26 -8.52 -11.16 17.02
C SER A 26 -9.44 -11.80 15.98
N GLU A 27 -10.46 -12.56 16.39
CA GLU A 27 -11.37 -13.24 15.45
C GLU A 27 -12.00 -12.29 14.41
N ASP A 28 -12.36 -11.07 14.82
CA ASP A 28 -13.01 -10.07 13.97
C ASP A 28 -12.04 -9.19 13.18
N ASP A 29 -10.75 -9.20 13.55
CA ASP A 29 -9.75 -8.29 13.00
C ASP A 29 -8.36 -8.92 13.02
N GLN A 30 -7.88 -9.30 11.84
CA GLN A 30 -6.62 -10.01 11.67
C GLN A 30 -5.43 -9.07 11.42
N ALA A 31 -5.62 -7.75 11.46
CA ALA A 31 -4.53 -6.81 11.26
C ALA A 31 -3.48 -6.96 12.38
N PHE A 32 -2.20 -6.97 12.01
CA PHE A 32 -1.11 -7.00 12.98
C PHE A 32 -0.38 -5.66 13.13
N LEU A 33 -0.54 -4.76 12.15
CA LEU A 33 0.06 -3.43 12.15
C LEU A 33 -0.88 -2.42 11.51
N ARG A 34 -1.00 -1.25 12.13
CA ARG A 34 -1.77 -0.10 11.62
C ARG A 34 -0.93 1.16 11.57
N ILE A 35 -1.17 1.98 10.54
CA ILE A 35 -0.68 3.36 10.49
C ILE A 35 -1.87 4.29 10.40
N ALA A 36 -1.98 5.16 11.42
CA ALA A 36 -3.05 6.13 11.52
C ALA A 36 -3.05 7.08 10.31
N ALA A 37 -4.23 7.36 9.78
CA ALA A 37 -4.42 8.21 8.61
C ALA A 37 -3.83 9.61 8.84
N ALA A 38 -2.94 10.07 7.95
CA ALA A 38 -2.56 11.49 7.92
C ALA A 38 -3.69 12.38 7.40
N ASN A 39 -4.60 11.82 6.59
CA ASN A 39 -5.75 12.51 6.03
C ASN A 39 -6.98 11.60 6.03
N ALA A 40 -8.12 12.13 6.49
CA ALA A 40 -9.39 11.40 6.56
C ALA A 40 -9.87 10.87 5.21
N ASP A 41 -9.54 11.56 4.11
CA ASP A 41 -9.89 11.12 2.75
C ASP A 41 -9.09 9.89 2.32
N PHE A 42 -7.89 9.67 2.89
CA PHE A 42 -7.08 8.49 2.60
C PHE A 42 -7.58 7.29 3.38
N GLY A 43 -7.69 7.41 4.72
CA GLY A 43 -7.93 6.31 5.64
C GLY A 43 -6.64 5.73 6.23
N GLU A 44 -6.76 4.68 7.02
CA GLU A 44 -5.62 4.03 7.68
C GLU A 44 -4.93 3.04 6.74
N ILE A 45 -3.65 2.76 6.99
CA ILE A 45 -2.97 1.61 6.36
C ILE A 45 -3.04 0.46 7.35
N GLU A 46 -3.47 -0.71 6.87
CA GLU A 46 -3.59 -1.93 7.66
C GLU A 46 -2.80 -3.07 7.01
N LEU A 47 -2.05 -3.81 7.80
CA LEU A 47 -1.26 -4.96 7.33
C LEU A 47 -1.79 -6.25 7.97
N TYR A 48 -1.91 -7.27 7.13
CA TYR A 48 -2.38 -8.61 7.46
C TYR A 48 -1.32 -9.64 7.06
N ASP A 49 -1.19 -10.70 7.86
CA ASP A 49 -0.27 -11.83 7.63
C ASP A 49 -1.10 -13.11 7.58
N ASP A 50 -1.11 -13.79 6.42
CA ASP A 50 -1.79 -15.09 6.24
C ASP A 50 -0.82 -16.29 6.36
N GLY A 51 0.45 -16.03 6.68
CA GLY A 51 1.52 -17.00 6.79
C GLY A 51 2.31 -17.23 5.49
N VAL A 52 1.83 -16.74 4.35
CA VAL A 52 2.48 -16.84 3.04
C VAL A 52 2.72 -15.45 2.44
N GLU A 53 1.77 -14.55 2.65
CA GLU A 53 1.71 -13.22 2.06
C GLU A 53 1.49 -12.16 3.15
N VAL A 54 2.00 -10.97 2.88
CA VAL A 54 1.55 -9.77 3.58
C VAL A 54 0.56 -9.04 2.69
N THR A 55 -0.67 -8.86 3.17
CA THR A 55 -1.66 -8.02 2.49
C THR A 55 -1.65 -6.64 3.11
N ILE A 56 -1.51 -5.61 2.28
CA ILE A 56 -1.60 -4.21 2.69
C ILE A 56 -2.92 -3.64 2.20
N VAL A 57 -3.75 -3.13 3.10
CA VAL A 57 -4.91 -2.30 2.76
C VAL A 57 -4.46 -0.83 2.78
N PHE A 58 -4.60 -0.16 1.64
CA PHE A 58 -4.26 1.25 1.48
C PHE A 58 -5.52 2.10 1.62
N GLY A 59 -5.85 2.41 2.88
CA GLY A 59 -6.97 3.28 3.20
C GLY A 59 -8.26 2.80 2.54
N ARG A 60 -8.94 3.72 1.87
CA ARG A 60 -10.25 3.47 1.26
C ARG A 60 -10.15 2.98 -0.20
N PHE A 61 -8.94 2.80 -0.74
CA PHE A 61 -8.74 2.69 -2.19
C PHE A 61 -8.61 1.26 -2.67
N THR A 62 -7.68 0.49 -2.11
CA THR A 62 -7.29 -0.81 -2.66
C THR A 62 -6.54 -1.62 -1.60
N HIS A 63 -6.29 -2.87 -1.90
CA HIS A 63 -5.30 -3.68 -1.21
C HIS A 63 -4.29 -4.25 -2.21
N SER A 64 -3.15 -4.70 -1.70
CA SER A 64 -2.13 -5.40 -2.50
C SER A 64 -1.48 -6.50 -1.68
N HIS A 65 -1.15 -7.59 -2.35
CA HIS A 65 -0.53 -8.78 -1.80
C HIS A 65 0.97 -8.78 -2.09
N TYR A 66 1.79 -9.09 -1.10
CA TYR A 66 3.25 -9.17 -1.20
C TYR A 66 3.71 -10.57 -0.80
N ASN A 67 4.36 -11.25 -1.74
CA ASN A 67 4.82 -12.63 -1.60
C ASN A 67 6.11 -12.82 -2.42
N CYS A 68 6.92 -13.83 -2.09
CA CYS A 68 8.13 -14.20 -2.82
C CYS A 68 7.98 -15.60 -3.45
N TYR A 69 7.72 -15.62 -4.77
CA TYR A 69 7.54 -16.85 -5.56
C TYR A 69 8.84 -17.55 -5.97
N GLU A 70 10.00 -16.93 -5.71
CA GLU A 70 11.29 -17.54 -6.00
C GLU A 70 11.55 -18.76 -5.11
N ASP A 71 12.40 -19.69 -5.56
CA ASP A 71 12.82 -20.83 -4.76
C ASP A 71 14.01 -20.44 -3.86
N LEU A 72 13.70 -19.84 -2.71
CA LEU A 72 14.64 -19.34 -1.72
C LEU A 72 14.40 -19.97 -0.35
N PRO A 73 15.40 -19.97 0.56
CA PRO A 73 15.18 -20.30 1.95
C PRO A 73 14.07 -19.44 2.60
N PRO A 74 13.25 -19.97 3.53
CA PRO A 74 12.14 -19.22 4.13
C PRO A 74 12.54 -17.86 4.72
N GLU A 75 13.68 -17.78 5.39
CA GLU A 75 14.17 -16.54 5.99
C GLU A 75 14.48 -15.45 4.96
N GLU A 76 15.02 -15.85 3.80
CA GLU A 76 15.29 -14.91 2.71
C GLU A 76 14.00 -14.44 2.05
N LYS A 77 13.00 -15.31 1.91
CA LYS A 77 11.66 -14.93 1.42
C LYS A 77 11.01 -13.92 2.34
N GLU A 78 11.00 -14.21 3.64
CA GLU A 78 10.44 -13.34 4.67
C GLU A 78 11.11 -11.96 4.67
N ALA A 79 12.45 -11.92 4.58
CA ALA A 79 13.19 -10.67 4.50
C ALA A 79 12.84 -9.87 3.25
N ARG A 80 12.75 -10.51 2.07
CA ARG A 80 12.37 -9.81 0.82
C ARG A 80 10.96 -9.24 0.89
N ILE A 81 9.99 -10.03 1.35
CA ILE A 81 8.60 -9.57 1.53
C ILE A 81 8.59 -8.37 2.47
N ALA A 82 9.29 -8.45 3.60
CA ALA A 82 9.32 -7.37 4.57
C ALA A 82 9.96 -6.08 4.02
N GLU A 83 11.02 -6.18 3.21
CA GLU A 83 11.63 -5.03 2.52
C GLU A 83 10.70 -4.40 1.48
N GLU A 84 9.99 -5.21 0.69
CA GLU A 84 9.01 -4.71 -0.30
C GLU A 84 7.84 -4.00 0.37
N VAL A 85 7.27 -4.62 1.42
CA VAL A 85 6.21 -4.05 2.25
C VAL A 85 6.67 -2.74 2.88
N PHE A 86 7.88 -2.70 3.43
CA PHE A 86 8.42 -1.46 3.98
C PHE A 86 8.60 -0.39 2.89
N SER A 87 9.16 -0.75 1.75
CA SER A 87 9.43 0.18 0.65
C SER A 87 8.15 0.86 0.16
N VAL A 88 7.10 0.08 -0.11
CA VAL A 88 5.85 0.63 -0.64
C VAL A 88 5.10 1.48 0.39
N VAL A 89 5.13 1.08 1.67
CA VAL A 89 4.52 1.87 2.74
C VAL A 89 5.31 3.16 2.92
N ASN A 90 6.63 3.10 2.98
CA ASN A 90 7.47 4.28 3.08
C ASN A 90 7.26 5.24 1.90
N ASP A 91 7.15 4.74 0.67
CA ASP A 91 6.84 5.57 -0.50
C ASP A 91 5.43 6.16 -0.45
N THR A 92 4.46 5.42 0.11
CA THR A 92 3.11 5.94 0.37
C THR A 92 3.14 7.10 1.36
N LEU A 93 3.79 6.91 2.52
CA LEU A 93 3.90 7.92 3.58
C LEU A 93 4.62 9.20 3.12
N HIS A 94 5.44 9.11 2.07
CA HIS A 94 6.17 10.23 1.47
C HIS A 94 5.52 10.77 0.18
N ASP A 95 4.24 10.49 -0.07
CA ASP A 95 3.48 10.96 -1.23
C ASP A 95 4.12 10.61 -2.59
N ARG A 96 4.91 9.53 -2.65
CA ARG A 96 5.53 9.05 -3.91
C ARG A 96 4.63 8.10 -4.67
N ILE A 97 3.53 7.67 -4.06
CA ILE A 97 2.49 6.84 -4.65
C ILE A 97 1.18 7.62 -4.66
N GLU A 98 0.44 7.51 -5.75
CA GLU A 98 -0.91 8.05 -5.88
C GLU A 98 -1.94 6.95 -6.12
N PHE A 99 -3.11 7.13 -5.51
CA PHE A 99 -4.19 6.16 -5.42
C PHE A 99 -5.44 6.67 -6.13
N TRP A 100 -6.27 5.76 -6.62
CA TRP A 100 -7.56 6.07 -7.21
C TRP A 100 -8.59 4.98 -6.91
N GLY A 101 -9.86 5.30 -7.20
CA GLY A 101 -10.97 4.36 -7.05
C GLY A 101 -11.38 4.12 -5.60
N SER A 102 -11.87 2.93 -5.31
CA SER A 102 -12.27 2.53 -3.96
C SER A 102 -12.22 1.01 -3.79
N HIS A 103 -12.07 0.56 -2.54
CA HIS A 103 -12.03 -0.88 -2.21
C HIS A 103 -13.39 -1.58 -2.45
N GLN A 104 -14.48 -0.81 -2.54
CA GLN A 104 -15.82 -1.30 -2.91
C GLN A 104 -16.02 -1.45 -4.43
N GLY A 105 -15.04 -1.05 -5.24
CA GLY A 105 -15.08 -1.10 -6.69
C GLY A 105 -13.69 -1.35 -7.28
N SER A 106 -13.41 -0.78 -8.46
CA SER A 106 -12.08 -0.81 -9.05
C SER A 106 -11.20 0.27 -8.41
N GLY A 107 -10.17 -0.14 -7.67
CA GLY A 107 -9.14 0.73 -7.12
C GLY A 107 -7.74 0.39 -7.64
N GLY A 108 -6.77 1.25 -7.34
CA GLY A 108 -5.38 0.98 -7.65
C GLY A 108 -4.45 2.08 -7.19
N TYR A 109 -3.15 1.83 -7.35
CA TYR A 109 -2.11 2.79 -7.03
C TYR A 109 -0.96 2.70 -8.03
N ARG A 110 -0.17 3.77 -8.11
CA ARG A 110 1.04 3.82 -8.93
C ARG A 110 2.04 4.84 -8.38
N PRO A 111 3.33 4.70 -8.69
CA PRO A 111 4.30 5.77 -8.56
C PRO A 111 3.83 7.07 -9.20
N VAL A 112 4.00 8.18 -8.50
CA VAL A 112 3.68 9.52 -9.01
C VAL A 112 4.44 9.78 -10.31
N GLY A 113 3.70 10.20 -11.35
CA GLY A 113 4.26 10.54 -12.66
C GLY A 113 4.36 9.38 -13.67
N GLU A 114 4.11 8.13 -13.26
CA GLU A 114 4.23 6.98 -14.16
C GLU A 114 3.09 6.93 -15.21
N GLY A 115 1.87 7.30 -14.81
CA GLY A 115 0.71 7.33 -15.73
C GLY A 115 0.82 8.30 -16.90
N ALA A 116 1.68 9.33 -16.80
CA ALA A 116 1.96 10.25 -17.90
C ALA A 116 2.92 9.65 -18.94
N ARG A 117 3.72 8.64 -18.55
CA ARG A 117 4.82 8.08 -19.32
C ARG A 117 4.51 6.75 -20.00
N SER A 118 3.47 6.03 -19.59
CA SER A 118 3.12 4.74 -20.19
C SER A 118 2.12 4.84 -21.35
N LEU A 119 2.33 4.03 -22.39
CA LEU A 119 1.42 3.89 -23.55
C LEU A 119 0.01 3.44 -23.12
N TRP A 120 -0.08 2.61 -22.08
CA TRP A 120 -1.34 2.18 -21.47
C TRP A 120 -2.02 3.30 -20.67
N GLY A 121 -1.27 4.21 -20.02
CA GLY A 121 -1.82 5.42 -19.40
C GLY A 121 -2.41 6.41 -20.41
N ARG A 122 -1.85 6.46 -21.63
CA ARG A 122 -2.39 7.24 -22.76
C ARG A 122 -3.63 6.60 -23.41
N LEU A 123 -3.71 5.27 -23.42
CA LEU A 123 -4.83 4.51 -24.02
C LEU A 123 -6.02 4.30 -23.05
N SER A 124 -5.76 4.09 -21.76
CA SER A 124 -6.81 3.95 -20.73
C SER A 124 -7.57 5.26 -20.47
N GLY A 125 -6.96 6.41 -20.78
CA GLY A 125 -7.65 7.70 -20.83
C GLY A 125 -8.75 7.79 -21.90
N ARG A 126 -8.82 6.83 -22.85
CA ARG A 126 -9.76 6.86 -23.98
C ARG A 126 -10.86 5.80 -23.94
N PHE A 127 -10.72 4.71 -23.18
CA PHE A 127 -11.64 3.56 -23.24
C PHE A 127 -12.00 2.88 -21.92
N GLY A 128 -11.96 3.59 -20.78
CA GLY A 128 -12.68 3.17 -19.58
C GLY A 128 -11.92 3.33 -18.27
N GLN A 129 -12.64 3.82 -17.25
CA GLN A 129 -12.30 3.86 -15.82
C GLN A 129 -11.14 4.76 -15.33
N GLY A 130 -10.43 5.47 -16.22
CA GLY A 130 -9.45 6.53 -15.85
C GLY A 130 -10.05 7.91 -15.54
N ALA A 131 -11.33 8.01 -15.21
CA ALA A 131 -12.07 9.28 -15.14
C ALA A 131 -12.14 9.92 -13.75
N SER A 132 -11.43 9.41 -12.72
CA SER A 132 -11.21 10.22 -11.52
C SER A 132 -10.13 11.26 -11.84
N ARG A 133 -10.54 12.53 -12.00
CA ARG A 133 -9.60 13.68 -12.06
C ARG A 133 -8.85 13.92 -10.74
N THR A 134 -9.25 13.18 -9.71
CA THR A 134 -8.67 13.23 -8.38
C THR A 134 -7.90 11.95 -8.16
N PHE A 135 -6.62 12.13 -7.86
CA PHE A 135 -5.78 11.10 -7.26
C PHE A 135 -5.61 11.43 -5.79
N TYR A 136 -5.35 10.44 -4.97
CA TYR A 136 -5.12 10.63 -3.55
C TYR A 136 -3.70 10.24 -3.22
N ARG A 137 -3.09 10.98 -2.30
CA ARG A 137 -1.81 10.63 -1.69
C ARG A 137 -2.01 10.63 -0.19
N TRP A 138 -0.99 10.20 0.55
CA TRP A 138 -1.05 10.13 2.00
C TRP A 138 -1.45 11.46 2.64
N SER A 139 -0.94 12.59 2.11
CA SER A 139 -1.31 13.93 2.57
C SER A 139 -2.72 14.40 2.14
N GLY A 140 -3.38 13.69 1.23
CA GLY A 140 -4.76 13.97 0.80
C GLY A 140 -4.97 14.00 -0.71
N ALA A 141 -6.09 14.60 -1.12
CA ALA A 141 -6.49 14.69 -2.52
C ALA A 141 -5.54 15.59 -3.34
N THR A 142 -5.08 15.06 -4.47
CA THR A 142 -4.35 15.78 -5.51
C THR A 142 -5.23 15.89 -6.76
N ARG A 143 -5.45 17.12 -7.23
CA ARG A 143 -6.17 17.35 -8.49
C ARG A 143 -5.16 17.35 -9.62
N LYS A 144 -5.37 16.53 -10.66
CA LYS A 144 -4.75 16.80 -11.95
C LYS A 144 -5.51 17.96 -12.61
N GLY A 145 -4.86 19.11 -12.72
CA GLY A 145 -5.36 20.20 -13.55
C GLY A 145 -5.42 19.76 -15.02
N PRO A 146 -6.24 20.42 -15.87
CA PRO A 146 -6.12 20.24 -17.30
C PRO A 146 -4.80 20.88 -17.78
N GLY A 147 -3.72 20.11 -17.87
CA GLY A 147 -2.46 20.63 -18.44
C GLY A 147 -1.13 19.94 -18.10
N ASP A 148 -1.08 18.92 -17.23
CA ASP A 148 0.17 18.20 -16.90
C ASP A 148 0.52 17.07 -17.89
#